data_AF-V7CPA4-F1
#
_entry.id   AF-V7CPA4-F1
#
_cell.length_a   1.000
_cell.length_b   1.000
_cell.length_c   1.000
_cell.angle_alpha   90.00
_cell.angle_beta   90.00
_cell.angle_gamma   90.00
#
_symmetry.space_group_name_H-M   'P 1'
#
loop_
_entity.id
_entity.type
_entity.pdbx_description
1 polymer ?
#
loop_
_entity_poly.entity_id
_entity_poly.type
_entity_poly.pdbx_seq_one_letter_code
_entity_poly.pdbx_strand_id
1 'polypeptide(L)'
;MQPFLPPNLCDFLQLVKFFFGYKVYDVKHLIRFFLNLHGGLDKVSESLGLDNSCRNSHHAGCDSLVTLHVFNKIKTLYFHTELDLQKHAGVLYGLEIIVTN
;
A
#
# COMPACT_ATOMS: atom_id res chain seq x y z
N MET A 1 -3.82 -18.03 24.39
CA MET A 1 -4.90 -17.31 23.68
C MET A 1 -4.26 -16.24 22.82
N GLN A 2 -4.71 -16.06 21.58
CA GLN A 2 -4.24 -14.96 20.74
C GLN A 2 -4.78 -13.64 21.34
N PRO A 3 -3.94 -12.63 21.56
CA PRO A 3 -4.40 -11.34 22.07
C PRO A 3 -5.33 -10.69 21.04
N PHE A 4 -6.40 -10.06 21.52
CA PHE A 4 -7.29 -9.26 20.68
C PHE A 4 -6.54 -8.04 20.13
N LEU A 5 -6.94 -7.59 18.94
CA LEU A 5 -6.49 -6.28 18.44
C LEU A 5 -7.03 -5.17 19.36
N PRO A 6 -6.33 -4.01 19.44
CA PRO A 6 -6.86 -2.87 20.18
C PRO A 6 -8.26 -2.47 19.70
N PRO A 7 -9.17 -2.08 20.60
CA PRO A 7 -10.55 -1.74 20.25
C PRO A 7 -10.67 -0.39 19.53
N ASN A 8 -9.68 0.50 19.68
CA ASN A 8 -9.63 1.79 19.02
C ASN A 8 -8.66 1.75 17.83
N LEU A 9 -9.08 2.31 16.71
CA LEU A 9 -8.26 2.44 15.51
C LEU A 9 -6.93 3.17 15.77
N CYS A 10 -6.92 4.21 16.61
CA CYS A 10 -5.69 4.95 16.92
C CYS A 10 -4.65 4.04 17.58
N ASP A 11 -5.06 3.24 18.58
CA ASP A 11 -4.18 2.32 19.29
C ASP A 11 -3.69 1.19 18.37
N PHE A 12 -4.56 0.69 17.49
CA PHE A 12 -4.17 -0.28 16.47
C PHE A 12 -3.09 0.29 15.53
N LEU A 13 -3.28 1.50 15.02
CA LEU A 13 -2.31 2.15 14.13
C LEU A 13 -1.00 2.50 14.85
N GLN A 14 -1.03 2.82 16.15
CA GLN A 14 0.18 2.96 16.96
C GLN A 14 0.98 1.66 17.04
N LEU A 15 0.31 0.51 17.21
CA LEU A 15 0.98 -0.79 17.18
C LEU A 15 1.57 -1.10 15.80
N VAL A 16 0.82 -0.83 14.72
CA VAL A 16 1.33 -1.00 13.34
C VAL A 16 2.62 -0.20 13.16
N LYS A 17 2.62 1.07 13.57
CA LYS A 17 3.80 1.94 13.50
C LYS A 17 4.94 1.44 14.38
N PHE A 18 4.64 0.89 15.55
CA PHE A 18 5.64 0.33 16.46
C PHE A 18 6.34 -0.90 15.87
N PHE A 19 5.58 -1.84 15.30
CA PHE A 19 6.14 -3.09 14.77
C PHE A 19 6.74 -2.97 13.37
N PHE A 20 6.11 -2.20 12.48
CA PHE A 20 6.51 -2.10 11.07
C PHE A 20 7.26 -0.79 10.75
N GLY A 21 7.35 0.12 11.72
CA GLY A 21 8.04 1.39 11.59
C GLY A 21 7.21 2.49 10.91
N TYR A 22 7.87 3.61 10.63
CA TYR A 22 7.24 4.81 10.09
C TYR A 22 7.08 4.78 8.56
N LYS A 23 7.84 3.93 7.87
CA LYS A 23 7.92 3.87 6.40
C LYS A 23 7.12 2.70 5.83
N VAL A 24 5.86 2.59 6.25
CA VAL A 24 4.91 1.64 5.67
C VAL A 24 4.13 2.35 4.57
N TYR A 25 4.07 1.76 3.39
CA TYR A 25 3.34 2.32 2.26
C TYR A 25 2.31 1.32 1.76
N ASP A 26 1.04 1.70 1.85
CA ASP A 26 -0.04 0.92 1.27
C ASP A 26 -0.17 1.27 -0.22
N VAL A 27 0.12 0.30 -1.10
CA VAL A 27 0.01 0.48 -2.56
C VAL A 27 -1.41 0.84 -2.97
N LYS A 28 -2.44 0.29 -2.30
CA LYS A 28 -3.84 0.65 -2.55
C LYS A 28 -4.09 2.12 -2.22
N HIS A 29 -3.44 2.64 -1.17
CA HIS A 29 -3.49 4.07 -0.88
C HIS A 29 -2.82 4.89 -1.99
N LEU A 30 -1.63 4.50 -2.45
CA LEU A 30 -0.90 5.24 -3.48
C LEU A 30 -1.64 5.30 -4.82
N ILE A 31 -2.23 4.19 -5.29
CA ILE A 31 -2.86 4.18 -6.63
C ILE A 31 -4.07 5.11 -6.73
N ARG A 32 -4.74 5.44 -5.61
CA ARG A 32 -5.97 6.26 -5.62
C ARG A 32 -5.74 7.67 -6.17
N PHE A 33 -4.50 8.14 -6.17
CA PHE A 33 -4.13 9.49 -6.62
C PHE A 33 -3.87 9.56 -8.13
N PHE A 34 -3.92 8.43 -8.85
CA PHE A 34 -3.63 8.36 -10.27
C PHE A 34 -4.83 7.80 -11.02
N LEU A 35 -5.47 8.63 -11.85
CA LEU A 35 -6.71 8.29 -12.58
C LEU A 35 -6.59 7.04 -13.44
N ASN A 36 -5.39 6.77 -13.97
CA ASN A 36 -5.12 5.61 -14.82
C ASN A 36 -4.84 4.32 -14.03
N LEU A 37 -4.77 4.36 -12.69
CA LEU A 37 -4.52 3.18 -11.85
C LEU A 37 -5.75 2.86 -11.00
N HIS A 38 -6.45 1.77 -11.34
CA HIS A 38 -7.65 1.36 -10.63
C HIS A 38 -7.82 -0.17 -10.62
N GLY A 39 -8.70 -0.66 -9.74
CA GLY A 39 -8.98 -2.09 -9.59
C GLY A 39 -8.08 -2.80 -8.57
N GLY A 40 -7.98 -4.12 -8.72
CA GLY A 40 -7.12 -4.99 -7.91
C GLY A 40 -5.67 -5.01 -8.39
N LEU A 41 -4.81 -5.73 -7.67
CA LEU A 41 -3.37 -5.78 -7.94
C LEU A 41 -3.04 -6.20 -9.38
N ASP A 42 -3.76 -7.18 -9.93
CA ASP A 42 -3.57 -7.65 -11.31
C ASP A 42 -3.81 -6.55 -12.34
N LYS A 43 -4.94 -5.86 -12.26
CA LYS A 43 -5.31 -4.77 -13.18
C LYS A 43 -4.35 -3.58 -13.10
N VAL A 44 -3.93 -3.24 -11.88
CA VAL A 44 -2.94 -2.17 -11.66
C VAL A 44 -1.60 -2.56 -12.27
N SER A 45 -1.18 -3.80 -12.09
CA SER A 45 0.08 -4.29 -12.64
C SER A 45 0.08 -4.30 -14.17
N GLU A 46 -1.02 -4.73 -14.79
CA GLU A 46 -1.22 -4.68 -16.25
C GLU A 46 -1.16 -3.22 -16.75
N SER A 47 -1.85 -2.30 -16.08
CA SER A 47 -1.85 -0.87 -16.42
C SER A 47 -0.45 -0.22 -16.33
N LEU A 48 0.43 -0.80 -15.53
CA LEU A 48 1.83 -0.39 -15.37
C LEU A 48 2.80 -1.11 -16.33
N GLY A 49 2.28 -1.97 -17.22
CA GLY A 49 3.06 -2.74 -18.19
C GLY A 49 3.93 -3.83 -17.57
N LEU A 50 3.54 -4.35 -16.41
CA LEU A 50 4.25 -5.45 -15.74
C LEU A 50 3.62 -6.78 -16.16
N ASP A 51 4.43 -7.70 -16.68
CA ASP A 51 4.00 -9.05 -17.04
C ASP A 51 3.97 -9.96 -15.82
N ASN A 52 2.76 -10.35 -15.41
CA ASN A 52 2.53 -11.35 -14.36
C ASN A 52 1.79 -12.59 -14.89
N SER A 53 1.75 -12.81 -16.20
CA SER A 53 0.93 -13.83 -16.84
C SER A 53 1.24 -15.26 -16.36
N CYS A 54 2.49 -15.55 -15.98
CA CYS A 54 2.92 -16.85 -15.48
C CYS A 54 2.81 -17.01 -13.95
N ARG A 55 2.20 -16.05 -13.26
CA ARG A 55 2.15 -16.03 -11.79
C ARG A 55 0.98 -16.84 -11.25
N ASN A 56 1.21 -17.53 -10.13
CA ASN A 56 0.14 -18.08 -9.31
C ASN A 56 -0.53 -16.96 -8.50
N SER A 57 -1.54 -16.30 -9.07
CA SER A 57 -2.38 -15.34 -8.34
C SER A 57 -3.03 -15.98 -7.12
N HIS A 58 -3.31 -15.18 -6.09
CA HIS A 58 -3.89 -15.61 -4.81
C HIS A 58 -2.97 -16.44 -3.91
N HIS A 59 -1.67 -16.48 -4.22
CA HIS A 59 -0.64 -16.96 -3.31
C HIS A 59 0.12 -15.76 -2.71
N ALA A 60 0.14 -15.67 -1.38
CA ALA A 60 0.68 -14.50 -0.66
C ALA A 60 2.12 -14.14 -1.07
N GLY A 61 2.98 -15.13 -1.32
CA GLY A 61 4.34 -14.90 -1.81
C GLY A 61 4.37 -14.24 -3.18
N CYS A 62 3.62 -14.78 -4.15
CA CYS A 62 3.51 -14.22 -5.50
C CYS A 62 2.85 -12.83 -5.52
N ASP A 63 1.85 -12.61 -4.65
CA ASP A 63 1.20 -11.31 -4.48
C ASP A 63 2.12 -10.27 -3.84
N SER A 64 2.96 -10.66 -2.89
CA SER A 64 3.95 -9.76 -2.29
C SER A 64 5.00 -9.27 -3.31
N LEU A 65 5.47 -10.15 -4.20
CA LEU A 65 6.43 -9.78 -5.25
C LEU A 65 5.84 -8.77 -6.24
N VAL A 66 4.60 -8.99 -6.67
CA VAL A 66 3.91 -8.05 -7.57
C VAL A 66 3.63 -6.73 -6.86
N THR A 67 3.25 -6.76 -5.59
CA THR A 67 3.08 -5.55 -4.78
C THR A 67 4.37 -4.72 -4.75
N LEU A 68 5.53 -5.37 -4.58
CA LEU A 68 6.83 -4.70 -4.63
C LEU A 68 7.13 -4.10 -6.00
N HIS A 69 6.90 -4.84 -7.09
CA HIS A 69 7.11 -4.33 -8.45
C HIS A 69 6.21 -3.13 -8.78
N VAL A 70 4.93 -3.22 -8.41
CA VAL A 70 3.95 -2.13 -8.56
C VAL A 70 4.40 -0.91 -7.76
N PHE A 71 4.79 -1.09 -6.49
CA PHE A 71 5.31 0.00 -5.66
C PHE A 71 6.52 0.69 -6.29
N ASN A 72 7.53 -0.08 -6.73
CA ASN A 72 8.73 0.47 -7.34
C ASN A 72 8.43 1.23 -8.64
N LYS A 73 7.52 0.71 -9.47
CA LYS A 73 7.09 1.38 -10.70
C LYS A 73 6.35 2.69 -10.38
N ILE A 74 5.42 2.68 -9.42
CA ILE A 74 4.70 3.88 -8.98
C ILE A 74 5.69 4.92 -8.42
N LYS A 75 6.60 4.49 -7.53
CA LYS A 75 7.64 5.35 -6.95
C LYS A 75 8.47 6.04 -8.04
N THR A 76 8.85 5.30 -9.07
CA THR A 76 9.69 5.82 -10.16
C THR A 76 8.93 6.76 -11.10
N LEU A 77 7.68 6.45 -11.43
CA LEU A 77 6.90 7.20 -12.42
C LEU A 77 6.26 8.47 -11.86
N TYR A 78 5.79 8.42 -10.61
CA TYR A 78 4.90 9.47 -10.08
C TYR A 78 5.47 10.27 -8.91
N PHE A 79 6.56 9.82 -8.28
CA PHE A 79 7.17 10.52 -7.17
C PHE A 79 8.56 11.03 -7.55
N HIS A 80 8.71 12.35 -7.65
CA HIS A 80 9.97 12.99 -8.04
C HIS A 80 10.88 13.33 -6.85
N THR A 81 10.32 13.35 -5.64
CA THR A 81 11.09 13.58 -4.40
C THR A 81 10.70 12.55 -3.34
N GLU A 82 11.64 12.23 -2.44
CA GLU A 82 11.34 11.38 -1.29
C GLU A 82 10.34 12.07 -0.36
N LEU A 83 10.36 13.40 -0.25
CA LEU A 83 9.42 14.15 0.59
C LEU A 83 7.97 13.96 0.14
N ASP A 84 7.71 13.91 -1.16
CA ASP A 84 6.35 13.69 -1.68
C ASP A 84 5.85 12.28 -1.36
N LEU A 85 6.70 11.27 -1.47
CA LEU A 85 6.35 9.91 -1.08
C LEU A 85 6.07 9.81 0.43
N GLN A 86 6.88 10.47 1.26
CA GLN A 86 6.73 10.44 2.72
C GLN A 86 5.38 10.99 3.21
N LYS A 87 4.67 11.83 2.42
CA LYS A 87 3.30 12.28 2.74
C LYS A 87 2.29 11.14 2.82
N HIS A 88 2.60 9.99 2.21
CA HIS A 88 1.76 8.80 2.20
C HIS A 88 2.21 7.73 3.21
N ALA A 89 3.30 7.98 3.95
CA ALA A 89 3.86 7.01 4.89
C ALA A 89 2.91 6.79 6.08
N GLY A 90 2.68 5.52 6.42
CA GLY A 90 1.83 5.10 7.54
C GLY A 90 0.32 5.23 7.29
N VAL A 91 -0.10 5.62 6.08
CA VAL A 91 -1.52 5.71 5.73
C VAL A 91 -1.99 4.38 5.10
N LEU A 92 -2.92 3.71 5.78
CA LEU A 92 -3.51 2.44 5.33
C LEU A 92 -4.88 2.69 4.70
N TYR A 93 -5.14 2.09 3.54
CA TYR A 93 -6.37 2.29 2.80
C TYR A 93 -7.58 1.81 3.58
N GLY A 94 -8.57 2.68 3.78
CA GLY A 94 -9.82 2.38 4.50
C GLY A 94 -9.70 2.45 6.03
N LEU A 95 -8.52 2.79 6.55
CA LEU A 95 -8.22 2.93 7.98
C LEU A 95 -7.64 4.32 8.30
N GLU A 96 -7.86 5.30 7.45
CA GLU A 96 -7.36 6.65 7.64
C GLU A 96 -8.10 7.35 8.77
N ILE A 97 -7.35 8.02 9.65
CA ILE A 97 -7.95 8.91 10.66
C ILE A 97 -8.35 10.19 9.93
N ILE A 98 -9.66 10.38 9.73
CA ILE A 98 -10.20 11.65 9.23
C ILE A 98 -10.19 12.63 10.41
N VAL A 99 -9.19 13.52 10.43
CA VAL A 99 -9.27 14.68 11.31
C VAL A 99 -10.25 15.65 10.68
N THR A 100 -11.48 15.68 11.18
CA THR A 100 -12.42 16.77 10.87
C THR A 100 -11.89 18.04 11.53
N ASN A 101 -11.52 19.04 10.72
CA ASN A 101 -11.31 20.41 11.19
C ASN A 101 -12.64 21.06 11.58
#